data_AF-A0A2D8R1N2-F1
#
_entry.id   AF-A0A2D8R1N2-F1
#
_cell.length_a   1.000
_cell.length_b   1.000
_cell.length_c   1.000
_cell.angle_alpha   90.00
_cell.angle_beta   90.00
_cell.angle_gamma   90.00
#
_symmetry.space_group_name_H-M   'P 1'
#
loop_
_entity.id
_entity.type
_entity.pdbx_description
1 polymer ?
#
loop_
_entity_poly.entity_id
_entity_poly.type
_entity_poly.pdbx_seq_one_letter_code
_entity_poly.pdbx_strand_id
1 'polypeptide(L)'
;MNIVTDHASPLSKAILNSLSEEERTWFMCRGEPQAYEANIIPKGKSFDDMKTVYYPMLSGYVVGEFHDAPEDALKAASDRLEHLKSQPHKPFDVAAAGIDEISPRLRRDAFENLLRVEAIYHLGTMRDGSVVESLAELIKDADSDRRRISARRNKVMKKLALASDSPALPGMNDDISESDRRLAEQPARLICDEIPCLDEMLEEYDRFQRDDAEDLLQNLAERGYEGFLIDASVPLQKPTSSTSSSIHYGSRYSKLFYAHTYEAAVDLALVWAKEKSDEMRSKKAA
;
A
#
# COMPACT_ATOMS: atom_id res chain seq x y z
N MET A 1 -0.15 21.73 28.66
CA MET A 1 0.78 20.68 28.23
C MET A 1 0.75 20.66 26.71
N ASN A 2 1.79 21.19 26.07
CA ASN A 2 1.82 21.36 24.62
C ASN A 2 2.13 20.01 23.96
N ILE A 3 1.09 19.37 23.41
CA ILE A 3 1.24 18.31 22.42
C ILE A 3 1.86 18.99 21.19
N VAL A 4 3.18 18.85 21.03
CA VAL A 4 3.96 19.23 19.84
C VAL A 4 3.33 18.49 18.65
N THR A 5 2.36 19.07 17.91
CA THR A 5 2.54 19.80 16.63
C THR A 5 3.63 19.13 15.79
N ASP A 6 3.34 18.13 14.96
CA ASP A 6 3.01 18.46 13.55
C ASP A 6 2.42 17.30 12.69
N HIS A 7 2.02 16.15 13.26
CA HIS A 7 1.74 14.97 12.41
C HIS A 7 0.41 14.22 12.66
N ALA A 8 -0.35 14.61 13.69
CA ALA A 8 -1.74 14.18 13.81
C ALA A 8 -2.62 15.06 12.93
N SER A 9 -3.59 14.47 12.21
CA SER A 9 -4.61 15.23 11.49
C SER A 9 -5.24 16.27 12.44
N PRO A 10 -5.50 17.51 11.98
CA PRO A 10 -6.18 18.52 12.78
C PRO A 10 -7.48 18.00 13.44
N LEU A 11 -8.17 17.07 12.76
CA LEU A 11 -9.35 16.39 13.27
C LEU A 11 -9.04 15.48 14.46
N SER A 12 -8.04 14.62 14.34
CA SER A 12 -7.63 13.70 15.40
C SER A 12 -7.14 14.44 16.65
N LYS A 13 -6.48 15.59 16.45
CA LYS A 13 -6.08 16.49 17.55
C LYS A 13 -7.29 17.13 18.24
N ALA A 14 -8.29 17.57 17.48
CA ALA A 14 -9.52 18.13 18.03
C ALA A 14 -10.28 17.10 18.86
N ILE A 15 -10.37 15.86 18.37
CA ILE A 15 -11.02 14.75 19.06
C ILE A 15 -10.27 14.39 20.35
N LEU A 16 -8.96 14.19 20.32
CA LEU A 16 -8.22 13.90 21.55
C LEU A 16 -8.36 15.00 22.60
N ASN A 17 -8.44 16.27 22.19
CA ASN A 17 -8.63 17.37 23.11
C ASN A 17 -10.04 17.46 23.70
N SER A 18 -11.05 16.83 23.08
CA SER A 18 -12.40 16.76 23.63
C SER A 18 -12.62 15.60 24.59
N LEU A 19 -11.73 14.61 24.59
CA LEU A 19 -11.75 13.48 25.53
C LEU A 19 -11.35 13.90 26.95
N SER A 20 -11.91 13.22 27.94
CA SER A 20 -11.45 13.32 29.32
C SER A 20 -10.01 12.81 29.48
N GLU A 21 -9.36 13.17 30.59
CA GLU A 21 -8.01 12.68 30.89
C GLU A 21 -7.94 11.15 30.99
N GLU A 22 -8.94 10.53 31.63
CA GLU A 22 -9.03 9.08 31.75
C GLU A 22 -9.22 8.38 30.39
N GLU A 23 -9.98 8.97 29.48
CA GLU A 23 -10.18 8.46 28.11
C GLU A 23 -8.91 8.59 27.27
N ARG A 24 -8.21 9.74 27.35
CA ARG A 24 -6.91 9.91 26.69
C ARG A 24 -5.87 8.93 27.21
N THR A 25 -5.78 8.74 28.53
CA THR A 25 -4.86 7.78 29.14
C THR A 25 -5.20 6.36 28.67
N TRP A 26 -6.47 5.98 28.67
CA TRP A 26 -6.91 4.68 28.14
C TRP A 26 -6.49 4.48 26.68
N PHE A 27 -6.72 5.48 25.82
CA PHE A 27 -6.36 5.42 24.40
C PHE A 27 -4.85 5.28 24.17
N MET A 28 -4.04 6.04 24.92
CA MET A 28 -2.58 5.98 24.82
C MET A 28 -2.01 4.66 25.34
N CYS A 29 -2.64 4.05 26.34
CA CYS A 29 -2.23 2.74 26.90
C CYS A 29 -2.39 1.57 25.93
N ARG A 30 -3.19 1.73 24.86
CA ARG A 30 -3.40 0.69 23.84
C ARG A 30 -2.34 0.69 22.75
N GLY A 31 -1.50 1.73 22.67
CA GLY A 31 -0.49 1.86 21.64
C GLY A 31 0.84 1.22 22.03
N GLU A 32 1.47 0.54 21.07
CA GLU A 32 2.86 0.10 21.21
C GLU A 32 3.82 1.30 21.21
N PRO A 33 4.83 1.33 22.10
CA PRO A 33 5.89 2.33 22.10
C PRO A 33 6.62 2.36 20.74
N GLN A 34 6.81 3.56 20.22
CA GLN A 34 7.46 3.79 18.92
C GLN A 34 8.45 4.96 18.99
N ALA A 35 9.44 4.92 18.10
CA ALA A 35 10.32 6.03 17.79
C ALA A 35 10.05 6.48 16.35
N TYR A 36 9.50 7.69 16.18
CA TYR A 36 9.22 8.25 14.86
C TYR A 36 10.37 9.14 14.40
N GLU A 37 10.96 8.76 13.28
CA GLU A 37 12.03 9.49 12.62
C GLU A 37 11.46 10.72 11.89
N ALA A 38 12.04 11.89 12.17
CA ALA A 38 11.73 13.14 11.49
C ALA A 38 13.02 13.86 11.10
N ASN A 39 13.03 14.43 9.91
CA ASN A 39 14.11 15.34 9.50
C ASN A 39 13.68 16.77 9.81
N ILE A 40 14.38 17.42 10.73
CA ILE A 40 14.09 18.78 11.15
C ILE A 40 15.19 19.73 10.70
N ILE A 41 14.78 20.93 10.30
CA ILE A 41 15.68 22.06 10.10
C ILE A 41 15.63 22.90 11.38
N PRO A 42 16.74 23.04 12.12
CA PRO A 42 16.74 23.85 13.33
C PRO A 42 16.31 25.29 13.03
N LYS A 43 15.63 25.92 13.97
CA LYS A 43 15.11 27.28 13.79
C LYS A 43 16.25 28.25 13.43
N GLY A 44 16.13 28.93 12.29
CA GLY A 44 17.13 29.89 11.80
C GLY A 44 18.31 29.25 11.05
N LYS A 45 18.19 27.99 10.65
CA LYS A 45 19.20 27.24 9.89
C LYS A 45 18.74 26.94 8.45
N SER A 46 19.67 26.49 7.59
CA SER A 46 19.36 26.13 6.20
C SER A 46 19.04 24.64 6.08
N PHE A 47 18.66 24.22 4.87
CA PHE A 47 18.45 22.80 4.54
C PHE A 47 19.72 21.97 4.73
N ASP A 48 20.91 22.58 4.65
CA ASP A 48 22.19 21.89 4.85
C ASP A 48 22.43 21.51 6.32
N ASP A 49 21.71 22.17 7.25
CA ASP A 49 21.73 21.87 8.68
C ASP A 49 20.62 20.89 9.09
N MET A 50 19.94 20.27 8.12
CA MET A 50 18.88 19.30 8.38
C MET A 50 19.46 18.11 9.17
N LYS A 51 18.81 17.79 10.29
CA LYS A 51 19.18 16.62 11.09
C LYS A 51 17.99 15.71 11.32
N THR A 52 18.30 14.43 11.43
CA THR A 52 17.35 13.40 11.82
C THR A 52 17.18 13.41 13.34
N VAL A 53 15.94 13.40 13.81
CA VAL A 53 15.56 13.28 15.22
C VAL A 53 14.45 12.25 15.37
N TYR A 54 14.25 11.77 16.59
CA TYR A 54 13.31 10.70 16.90
C TYR A 54 12.34 11.12 17.98
N TYR A 55 11.04 11.09 17.69
CA TYR A 55 9.99 11.41 18.64
C TYR A 55 9.44 10.15 19.33
N PRO A 56 9.29 10.15 20.66
CA PRO A 56 8.63 9.07 21.39
C PRO A 56 7.13 9.11 21.10
N MET A 57 6.55 7.99 20.66
CA MET A 57 5.15 7.91 20.27
C MET A 57 4.38 6.77 20.92
N LEU A 58 3.10 7.04 21.21
CA LEU A 58 2.08 6.06 21.62
C LEU A 58 0.80 6.30 20.81
N SER A 59 0.18 5.23 20.32
CA SER A 59 -1.07 5.29 19.54
C SER A 59 -1.05 6.30 18.37
N GLY A 60 0.13 6.56 17.78
CA GLY A 60 0.27 7.54 16.70
C GLY A 60 0.40 9.00 17.16
N TYR A 61 0.66 9.26 18.44
CA TYR A 61 0.86 10.60 19.01
C TYR A 61 2.20 10.74 19.71
N VAL A 62 2.81 11.91 19.59
CA VAL A 62 4.03 12.28 20.30
C VAL A 62 3.73 12.46 21.78
N VAL A 63 4.47 11.76 22.64
CA VAL A 63 4.25 11.74 24.09
C VAL A 63 5.41 12.32 24.91
N GLY A 64 6.39 12.95 24.23
CA GLY A 64 7.58 13.54 24.85
C GLY A 64 8.37 14.41 23.87
N GLU A 65 9.56 14.83 24.29
CA GLU A 65 10.49 15.59 23.44
C GLU A 65 11.23 14.67 22.46
N PHE A 66 11.81 15.23 21.40
CA PHE A 66 12.61 14.45 20.46
C PHE A 66 13.99 14.12 21.03
N HIS A 67 14.56 13.03 20.53
CA HIS A 67 15.89 12.55 20.86
C HIS A 67 16.76 12.46 19.60
N ASP A 68 18.08 12.46 19.76
CA ASP A 68 19.00 12.27 18.63
C ASP A 68 19.21 10.78 18.27
N ALA A 69 18.76 9.86 19.13
CA ALA A 69 18.83 8.40 18.92
C ALA A 69 17.45 7.73 19.03
N PRO A 70 17.15 6.73 18.17
CA PRO A 70 15.86 6.04 18.19
C PRO A 70 15.64 5.24 19.47
N GLU A 71 16.69 4.67 20.06
CA GLU A 71 16.60 3.87 21.29
C GLU A 71 16.14 4.72 22.48
N ASP A 72 16.61 5.97 22.56
CA ASP A 72 16.22 6.90 23.62
C ASP A 72 14.76 7.31 23.49
N ALA A 73 14.29 7.57 22.27
CA ALA A 73 12.87 7.86 22.01
C ALA A 73 11.99 6.65 22.33
N LEU A 74 12.42 5.43 21.97
CA LEU A 74 11.68 4.22 22.29
C LEU A 74 11.59 3.97 23.79
N LYS A 75 12.69 4.21 24.52
CA LYS A 75 12.73 4.13 25.97
C LYS A 75 11.79 5.17 26.60
N ALA A 76 11.83 6.42 26.15
CA ALA A 76 10.96 7.47 26.65
C ALA A 76 9.47 7.17 26.41
N ALA A 77 9.12 6.60 25.25
CA ALA A 77 7.76 6.13 24.96
C ALA A 77 7.34 4.98 25.90
N SER A 78 8.25 4.05 26.18
CA SER A 78 8.01 2.91 27.08
C SER A 78 7.81 3.35 28.53
N ASP A 79 8.70 4.21 29.05
CA ASP A 79 8.60 4.78 30.39
C ASP A 79 7.27 5.56 30.54
N ARG A 80 6.86 6.28 29.49
CA ARG A 80 5.59 7.01 29.47
C ARG A 80 4.39 6.07 29.47
N LEU A 81 4.44 4.96 28.73
CA LEU A 81 3.40 3.95 28.72
C LEU A 81 3.23 3.30 30.10
N GLU A 82 4.32 2.95 30.78
CA GLU A 82 4.27 2.41 32.15
C GLU A 82 3.62 3.39 33.12
N HIS A 83 4.00 4.67 33.03
CA HIS A 83 3.39 5.71 33.84
C HIS A 83 1.89 5.84 33.58
N LEU A 84 1.46 5.85 32.31
CA LEU A 84 0.04 5.93 31.95
C LEU A 84 -0.76 4.72 32.43
N LYS A 85 -0.19 3.51 32.39
CA LYS A 85 -0.82 2.29 32.93
C LYS A 85 -1.09 2.37 34.44
N SER A 86 -0.32 3.18 35.18
CA SER A 86 -0.54 3.42 36.62
C SER A 86 -1.64 4.45 36.92
N GLN A 87 -2.10 5.19 35.90
CA GLN A 87 -3.12 6.22 36.06
C GLN A 87 -4.54 5.66 35.88
N PRO A 88 -5.57 6.34 36.44
CA PRO A 88 -6.96 6.06 36.11
C PRO A 88 -7.20 6.17 34.62
N HIS A 89 -7.90 5.19 34.07
CA HIS A 89 -8.21 5.14 32.65
C HIS A 89 -9.63 4.60 32.44
N LYS A 90 -10.34 5.18 31.48
CA LYS A 90 -11.74 4.87 31.19
C LYS A 90 -11.89 4.52 29.71
N PRO A 91 -12.38 3.31 29.38
CA PRO A 91 -12.70 2.96 28.00
C PRO A 91 -13.76 3.88 27.40
N PHE A 92 -13.60 4.21 26.12
CA PHE A 92 -14.63 4.86 25.30
C PHE A 92 -14.69 4.21 23.93
N ASP A 93 -15.77 4.48 23.20
CA ASP A 93 -15.93 4.05 21.83
C ASP A 93 -15.08 4.94 20.91
N VAL A 94 -13.93 4.39 20.50
CA VAL A 94 -12.94 5.08 19.66
C VAL A 94 -13.51 5.42 18.29
N ALA A 95 -14.34 4.52 17.73
CA ALA A 95 -14.98 4.73 16.44
C ALA A 95 -16.06 5.82 16.55
N ALA A 96 -16.89 5.79 17.61
CA ALA A 96 -17.89 6.84 17.85
C ALA A 96 -17.26 8.21 18.14
N ALA A 97 -16.05 8.24 18.71
CA ALA A 97 -15.28 9.48 18.88
C ALA A 97 -14.71 10.02 17.55
N GLY A 98 -14.81 9.26 16.44
CA GLY A 98 -14.25 9.64 15.14
C GLY A 98 -12.74 9.42 15.04
N ILE A 99 -12.14 8.64 15.94
CA ILE A 99 -10.73 8.26 15.85
C ILE A 99 -10.63 6.98 15.01
N ASP A 100 -10.02 7.11 13.85
CA ASP A 100 -9.72 5.97 12.99
C ASP A 100 -8.40 5.30 13.44
N GLU A 101 -8.51 4.11 14.03
CA GLU A 101 -7.35 3.28 14.41
C GLU A 101 -6.80 2.47 13.22
N ILE A 102 -7.58 2.33 12.14
CA ILE A 102 -7.25 1.46 11.02
C ILE A 102 -6.33 2.19 10.04
N SER A 103 -6.62 3.44 9.69
CA SER A 103 -5.77 4.23 8.78
C SER A 103 -4.30 4.34 9.24
N PRO A 104 -3.97 4.59 10.52
CA PRO A 104 -2.58 4.62 10.98
C PRO A 104 -1.86 3.28 10.85
N ARG A 105 -2.54 2.16 11.13
CA ARG A 105 -2.01 0.80 10.91
C ARG A 105 -1.72 0.59 9.43
N LEU A 106 -2.73 0.77 8.58
CA LEU A 106 -2.60 0.59 7.13
C LEU A 106 -1.52 1.48 6.53
N ARG A 107 -1.37 2.72 7.02
CA ARG A 107 -0.31 3.64 6.58
C ARG A 107 1.08 3.13 6.94
N ARG A 108 1.26 2.60 8.15
CA ARG A 108 2.54 2.03 8.58
C ARG A 108 2.89 0.81 7.74
N ASP A 109 1.95 -0.12 7.63
CA ASP A 109 2.14 -1.35 6.86
C ASP A 109 2.45 -0.99 5.39
N ALA A 110 1.77 0.01 4.83
CA ALA A 110 2.03 0.47 3.46
C ALA A 110 3.41 1.09 3.33
N PHE A 111 3.83 1.94 4.28
CA PHE A 111 5.15 2.55 4.29
C PHE A 111 6.27 1.51 4.37
N GLU A 112 6.17 0.54 5.28
CA GLU A 112 7.15 -0.53 5.46
C GLU A 112 7.30 -1.41 4.21
N ASN A 113 6.22 -1.57 3.43
CA ASN A 113 6.21 -2.37 2.21
C ASN A 113 6.38 -1.53 0.93
N LEU A 114 6.70 -0.24 1.06
CA LEU A 114 6.78 0.72 -0.06
C LEU A 114 5.54 0.72 -0.96
N LEU A 115 4.38 0.38 -0.39
CA LEU A 115 3.09 0.39 -1.06
C LEU A 115 2.58 1.82 -1.14
N ARG A 116 2.13 2.21 -2.32
CA ARG A 116 1.41 3.46 -2.56
C ARG A 116 0.04 3.16 -3.11
N VAL A 117 -1.01 3.67 -2.47
CA VAL A 117 -2.35 3.71 -3.07
C VAL A 117 -2.42 4.92 -3.99
N GLU A 118 -2.59 4.68 -5.28
CA GLU A 118 -2.63 5.70 -6.33
C GLU A 118 -4.05 6.26 -6.52
N ALA A 119 -5.05 5.38 -6.42
CA ALA A 119 -6.46 5.74 -6.55
C ALA A 119 -7.36 4.82 -5.72
N ILE A 120 -8.50 5.36 -5.29
CA ILE A 120 -9.54 4.64 -4.54
C ILE A 120 -10.88 4.93 -5.21
N TYR A 121 -11.59 3.88 -5.59
CA TYR A 121 -12.92 3.94 -6.21
C TYR A 121 -13.90 3.18 -5.33
N HIS A 122 -14.92 3.88 -4.81
CA HIS A 122 -16.02 3.24 -4.07
C HIS A 122 -17.22 3.04 -5.00
N LEU A 123 -17.33 1.84 -5.56
CA LEU A 123 -18.26 1.54 -6.66
C LEU A 123 -19.71 1.80 -6.25
N GLY A 124 -20.08 1.55 -4.99
CA GLY A 124 -21.44 1.74 -4.50
C GLY A 124 -21.90 3.21 -4.38
N THR A 125 -20.99 4.17 -4.25
CA THR A 125 -21.33 5.61 -4.12
C THR A 125 -21.11 6.42 -5.39
N MET A 126 -20.49 5.84 -6.41
CA MET A 126 -20.10 6.55 -7.64
C MET A 126 -21.25 6.67 -8.67
N ARG A 127 -22.51 6.66 -8.20
CA ARG A 127 -23.72 6.53 -9.04
C ARG A 127 -24.02 7.71 -9.96
N ASP A 128 -23.24 8.79 -9.91
CA ASP A 128 -23.40 9.98 -10.75
C ASP A 128 -22.58 9.93 -12.06
N GLY A 129 -21.89 8.81 -12.31
CA GLY A 129 -21.11 8.59 -13.54
C GLY A 129 -19.83 9.43 -13.65
N SER A 130 -19.56 10.36 -12.73
CA SER A 130 -18.51 11.39 -12.83
C SER A 130 -17.08 10.85 -12.94
N VAL A 131 -16.88 9.60 -12.54
CA VAL A 131 -15.60 8.92 -12.38
C VAL A 131 -15.47 7.69 -13.28
N VAL A 132 -16.49 7.43 -14.11
CA VAL A 132 -16.51 6.27 -15.01
C VAL A 132 -15.46 6.38 -16.11
N GLU A 133 -15.16 7.57 -16.61
CA GLU A 133 -14.07 7.75 -17.59
C GLU A 133 -12.72 7.38 -16.99
N SER A 134 -12.38 7.88 -15.79
CA SER A 134 -11.13 7.56 -15.11
C SER A 134 -11.05 6.08 -14.71
N LEU A 135 -12.15 5.51 -14.23
CA LEU A 135 -12.25 4.09 -13.91
C LEU A 135 -12.04 3.24 -15.18
N ALA A 136 -12.64 3.62 -16.29
CA ALA A 136 -12.51 2.90 -17.55
C ALA A 136 -11.12 2.99 -18.16
N GLU A 137 -10.49 4.16 -18.12
CA GLU A 137 -9.09 4.34 -18.56
C GLU A 137 -8.15 3.48 -17.73
N LEU A 138 -8.30 3.49 -16.40
CA LEU A 138 -7.53 2.64 -15.49
C LEU A 138 -7.68 1.15 -15.82
N ILE A 139 -8.91 0.72 -16.09
CA ILE A 139 -9.24 -0.66 -16.43
C ILE A 139 -8.65 -1.05 -17.80
N LYS A 140 -8.73 -0.16 -18.80
CA LYS A 140 -8.11 -0.36 -20.11
C LYS A 140 -6.59 -0.43 -20.03
N ASP A 141 -5.98 0.43 -19.23
CA ASP A 141 -4.52 0.44 -19.03
C ASP A 141 -4.07 -0.85 -18.35
N ALA A 142 -4.79 -1.30 -17.32
CA ALA A 142 -4.56 -2.59 -16.68
C ALA A 142 -4.71 -3.76 -17.67
N ASP A 143 -5.71 -3.72 -18.56
CA ASP A 143 -5.92 -4.74 -19.60
C ASP A 143 -4.86 -4.69 -20.71
N SER A 144 -4.43 -3.50 -21.12
CA SER A 144 -3.38 -3.30 -22.12
C SER A 144 -2.04 -3.87 -21.66
N ASP A 145 -1.66 -3.57 -20.41
CA ASP A 145 -0.46 -4.14 -19.79
C ASP A 145 -0.55 -5.65 -19.65
N ARG A 146 -1.73 -6.19 -19.31
CA ARG A 146 -2.01 -7.64 -19.31
C ARG A 146 -1.82 -8.27 -20.69
N ARG A 147 -2.42 -7.71 -21.75
CA ARG A 147 -2.29 -8.23 -23.12
C ARG A 147 -0.84 -8.26 -23.56
N ARG A 148 -0.07 -7.22 -23.23
CA ARG A 148 1.37 -7.15 -23.50
C ARG A 148 2.15 -8.26 -22.79
N ILE A 149 1.88 -8.49 -21.50
CA ILE A 149 2.52 -9.56 -20.71
C ILE A 149 2.16 -10.94 -21.26
N SER A 150 0.89 -11.18 -21.55
CA SER A 150 0.40 -12.44 -22.12
C SER A 150 1.02 -12.75 -23.49
N ALA A 151 1.08 -11.76 -24.39
CA ALA A 151 1.72 -11.91 -25.69
C ALA A 151 3.22 -12.22 -25.57
N ARG A 152 3.92 -11.54 -24.65
CA ARG A 152 5.33 -11.81 -24.36
C ARG A 152 5.54 -13.23 -23.83
N ARG A 153 4.68 -13.68 -22.91
CA ARG A 153 4.71 -15.04 -22.39
C ARG A 153 4.47 -16.08 -23.49
N ASN A 154 3.48 -15.90 -24.36
CA ASN A 154 3.22 -16.81 -25.47
C ASN A 154 4.44 -16.93 -26.40
N LYS A 155 5.11 -15.80 -26.67
CA LYS A 155 6.37 -15.79 -27.43
C LYS A 155 7.46 -16.60 -26.73
N VAL A 156 7.58 -16.47 -25.41
CA VAL A 156 8.53 -17.23 -24.59
C VAL A 156 8.19 -18.73 -24.57
N MET A 157 6.93 -19.11 -24.37
CA MET A 157 6.48 -20.51 -24.40
C MET A 157 6.77 -21.16 -25.75
N LYS A 158 6.54 -20.44 -26.86
CA LYS A 158 6.90 -20.91 -28.20
C LYS A 158 8.40 -21.12 -28.35
N LYS A 159 9.22 -20.22 -27.78
CA LYS A 159 10.68 -20.33 -27.77
C LYS A 159 11.16 -21.55 -26.94
N LEU A 160 10.56 -21.79 -25.78
CA LEU A 160 10.81 -22.96 -24.93
C LEU A 160 10.43 -24.28 -25.63
N ALA A 161 9.28 -24.31 -26.31
CA ALA A 161 8.85 -25.47 -27.08
C ALA A 161 9.83 -25.79 -28.23
N LEU A 162 10.25 -24.77 -28.99
CA LEU A 162 11.25 -24.91 -30.05
C LEU A 162 12.61 -25.42 -29.53
N ALA A 163 13.04 -24.97 -28.35
CA ALA A 163 14.26 -25.45 -27.73
C ALA A 163 14.14 -26.89 -27.18
N SER A 164 12.92 -27.28 -26.77
CA SER A 164 12.63 -28.64 -26.31
C SER A 164 12.61 -29.64 -27.49
N ASP A 165 12.11 -29.22 -28.64
CA ASP A 165 12.07 -30.01 -29.88
C ASP A 165 13.44 -30.15 -30.57
N SER A 166 14.42 -29.31 -30.18
CA SER A 166 15.78 -29.33 -30.71
C SER A 166 16.80 -29.10 -29.59
N PRO A 167 17.00 -30.08 -28.68
CA PRO A 167 17.80 -29.90 -27.49
C PRO A 167 19.24 -29.52 -27.83
N ALA A 168 19.72 -28.45 -27.19
CA ALA A 168 21.11 -28.02 -27.28
C ALA A 168 22.04 -29.14 -26.77
N LEU A 169 23.20 -29.31 -27.42
CA LEU A 169 24.21 -30.26 -26.95
C LEU A 169 24.67 -29.91 -25.52
N PRO A 170 25.08 -30.90 -24.71
CA PRO A 170 25.58 -30.65 -23.36
C PRO A 170 26.68 -29.58 -23.36
N GLY A 171 26.44 -28.46 -22.68
CA GLY A 171 27.37 -27.32 -22.61
C GLY A 171 27.08 -26.16 -23.59
N MET A 172 26.07 -26.25 -24.46
CA MET A 172 25.58 -25.12 -25.26
C MET A 172 24.41 -24.42 -24.57
N ASN A 173 24.43 -23.08 -24.60
CA ASN A 173 23.36 -22.23 -24.07
C ASN A 173 22.12 -22.32 -24.98
N ASP A 174 20.93 -22.43 -24.41
CA ASP A 174 19.65 -22.56 -25.15
C ASP A 174 19.09 -21.20 -25.62
N ASP A 175 19.86 -20.12 -25.42
CA ASP A 175 19.49 -18.72 -25.64
C ASP A 175 18.22 -18.29 -24.90
N ILE A 176 17.73 -19.06 -23.92
CA ILE A 176 16.56 -18.71 -23.10
C ILE A 176 17.03 -18.00 -21.85
N SER A 177 16.64 -16.73 -21.71
CA SER A 177 17.02 -15.96 -20.53
C SER A 177 16.31 -16.48 -19.28
N GLU A 178 16.95 -16.33 -18.12
CA GLU A 178 16.33 -16.60 -16.81
C GLU A 178 15.02 -15.82 -16.62
N SER A 179 14.95 -14.61 -17.17
CA SER A 179 13.72 -13.81 -17.17
C SER A 179 12.59 -14.41 -18.01
N ASP A 180 12.93 -15.10 -19.11
CA ASP A 180 11.95 -15.78 -19.95
C ASP A 180 11.42 -17.03 -19.22
N ARG A 181 12.31 -17.81 -18.60
CA ARG A 181 11.91 -18.99 -17.80
C ARG A 181 10.94 -18.62 -16.68
N ARG A 182 11.24 -17.55 -15.93
CA ARG A 182 10.33 -17.03 -14.89
C ARG A 182 8.99 -16.57 -15.44
N LEU A 183 8.97 -15.92 -16.61
CA LEU A 183 7.72 -15.49 -17.24
C LEU A 183 6.87 -16.69 -17.70
N ALA A 184 7.50 -17.79 -18.10
CA ALA A 184 6.82 -19.03 -18.46
C ALA A 184 6.22 -19.77 -17.25
N GLU A 185 6.92 -19.75 -16.12
CA GLU A 185 6.53 -20.40 -14.86
C GLU A 185 5.46 -19.62 -14.08
N GLN A 186 5.27 -18.34 -14.36
CA GLN A 186 4.18 -17.57 -13.75
C GLN A 186 2.82 -18.18 -14.11
N PRO A 187 1.89 -18.37 -13.16
CA PRO A 187 0.54 -18.80 -13.50
C PRO A 187 -0.11 -17.78 -14.43
N ALA A 188 -0.85 -18.26 -15.45
CA ALA A 188 -1.61 -17.39 -16.34
C ALA A 188 -2.83 -16.90 -15.55
N ARG A 189 -2.63 -15.91 -14.69
CA ARG A 189 -3.76 -15.26 -14.03
C ARG A 189 -4.13 -14.08 -14.88
N LEU A 190 -5.32 -14.13 -15.46
CA LEU A 190 -5.93 -12.94 -16.01
C LEU A 190 -6.17 -12.01 -14.82
N ILE A 191 -5.93 -10.71 -14.98
CA ILE A 191 -6.29 -9.72 -13.96
C ILE A 191 -7.80 -9.82 -13.63
N CYS A 192 -8.60 -10.28 -14.60
CA CYS A 192 -10.00 -10.68 -14.48
C CYS A 192 -10.25 -11.89 -13.56
N ASP A 193 -9.30 -12.83 -13.45
CA ASP A 193 -9.41 -13.97 -12.52
C ASP A 193 -9.19 -13.52 -11.06
N GLU A 194 -8.53 -12.38 -10.85
CA GLU A 194 -8.22 -11.82 -9.53
C GLU A 194 -9.23 -10.74 -9.11
N ILE A 195 -9.94 -10.15 -10.07
CA ILE A 195 -11.04 -9.21 -9.86
C ILE A 195 -12.22 -9.68 -10.71
N PRO A 196 -13.11 -10.51 -10.14
CA PRO A 196 -14.21 -11.13 -10.90
C PRO A 196 -15.13 -10.12 -11.61
N CYS A 197 -15.31 -8.91 -11.06
CA CYS A 197 -16.09 -7.87 -11.75
C CYS A 197 -15.40 -7.27 -12.96
N LEU A 198 -14.07 -7.37 -13.07
CA LEU A 198 -13.31 -6.62 -14.06
C LEU A 198 -13.46 -7.18 -15.48
N ASP A 199 -13.65 -8.49 -15.63
CA ASP A 199 -13.94 -9.11 -16.94
C ASP A 199 -15.27 -8.59 -17.49
N GLU A 200 -16.28 -8.59 -16.63
CA GLU A 200 -17.61 -8.08 -16.96
C GLU A 200 -17.57 -6.58 -17.23
N MET A 201 -16.82 -5.80 -16.43
CA MET A 201 -16.61 -4.38 -16.68
C MET A 201 -15.95 -4.13 -18.04
N LEU A 202 -14.96 -4.93 -18.43
CA LEU A 202 -14.28 -4.79 -19.72
C LEU A 202 -15.20 -5.15 -20.89
N GLU A 203 -15.93 -6.27 -20.78
CA GLU A 203 -16.87 -6.72 -21.82
C GLU A 203 -18.08 -5.78 -22.00
N GLU A 204 -18.58 -5.22 -20.91
CA GLU A 204 -19.70 -4.29 -20.92
C GLU A 204 -19.27 -2.89 -21.33
N TYR A 205 -18.09 -2.43 -20.86
CA TYR A 205 -17.56 -1.13 -21.25
C TYR A 205 -17.33 -1.02 -22.77
N ASP A 206 -16.85 -2.07 -23.43
CA ASP A 206 -16.70 -2.08 -24.90
C ASP A 206 -18.07 -1.99 -25.63
N ARG A 207 -19.18 -2.28 -24.95
CA ARG A 207 -20.55 -2.20 -25.49
C ARG A 207 -21.27 -0.91 -25.11
N PHE A 208 -20.95 -0.31 -23.96
CA PHE A 208 -21.57 0.92 -23.48
C PHE A 208 -20.90 2.15 -24.10
N GLN A 209 -21.71 3.12 -24.53
CA GLN A 209 -21.17 4.45 -24.87
C GLN A 209 -20.87 5.19 -23.56
N ARG A 210 -19.98 6.21 -23.61
CA ARG A 210 -19.58 7.00 -22.43
C ARG A 210 -20.78 7.58 -21.64
N ASP A 211 -21.94 7.71 -22.27
CA ASP A 211 -23.17 8.26 -21.69
C ASP A 211 -23.96 7.25 -20.83
N ASP A 212 -23.60 5.95 -20.87
CA ASP A 212 -24.29 4.87 -20.12
C ASP A 212 -23.50 4.45 -18.86
N ALA A 213 -22.70 5.36 -18.33
CA ALA A 213 -21.88 5.20 -17.12
C ALA A 213 -22.70 4.73 -15.90
N GLU A 214 -23.93 5.21 -15.79
CA GLU A 214 -24.88 4.80 -14.75
C GLU A 214 -25.29 3.33 -14.90
N ASP A 215 -25.49 2.85 -16.12
CA ASP A 215 -25.88 1.46 -16.40
C ASP A 215 -24.75 0.48 -16.05
N LEU A 216 -23.49 0.83 -16.35
CA LEU A 216 -22.33 0.03 -15.96
C LEU A 216 -22.25 -0.11 -14.42
N LEU A 217 -22.35 1.01 -13.70
CA LEU A 217 -22.27 0.99 -12.24
C LEU A 217 -23.49 0.31 -11.60
N GLN A 218 -24.66 0.47 -12.20
CA GLN A 218 -25.89 -0.21 -11.80
C GLN A 218 -25.77 -1.73 -11.99
N ASN A 219 -25.26 -2.21 -13.13
CA ASN A 219 -25.00 -3.64 -13.37
C ASN A 219 -24.01 -4.22 -12.36
N LEU A 220 -22.96 -3.47 -12.02
CA LEU A 220 -22.00 -3.89 -11.00
C LEU A 220 -22.66 -3.99 -9.63
N ALA A 221 -23.46 -3.01 -9.25
CA ALA A 221 -24.22 -3.04 -8.00
C ALA A 221 -25.21 -4.21 -7.95
N GLU A 222 -25.94 -4.48 -9.03
CA GLU A 222 -26.88 -5.62 -9.13
C GLU A 222 -26.20 -6.99 -8.97
N ARG A 223 -24.91 -7.07 -9.31
CA ARG A 223 -24.08 -8.27 -9.12
C ARG A 223 -23.35 -8.29 -7.77
N GLY A 224 -23.57 -7.28 -6.91
CA GLY A 224 -23.01 -7.18 -5.56
C GLY A 224 -21.65 -6.50 -5.49
N TYR A 225 -21.20 -5.84 -6.56
CA TYR A 225 -19.93 -5.12 -6.62
C TYR A 225 -20.07 -3.66 -6.17
N GLU A 226 -20.42 -3.47 -4.90
CA GLU A 226 -20.58 -2.14 -4.29
C GLU A 226 -19.35 -1.68 -3.49
N GLY A 227 -18.31 -2.51 -3.45
CA GLY A 227 -17.12 -2.30 -2.62
C GLY A 227 -16.12 -1.27 -3.14
N PHE A 228 -14.87 -1.44 -2.71
CA PHE A 228 -13.73 -0.61 -3.03
C PHE A 228 -12.82 -1.30 -4.05
N LEU A 229 -12.52 -0.59 -5.13
CA LEU A 229 -11.44 -0.91 -6.05
C LEU A 229 -10.30 0.07 -5.80
N ILE A 230 -9.10 -0.42 -5.49
CA ILE A 230 -7.92 0.42 -5.29
C ILE A 230 -6.87 0.11 -6.36
N ASP A 231 -6.23 1.16 -6.88
CA ASP A 231 -5.00 1.04 -7.64
C ASP A 231 -3.82 1.24 -6.70
N ALA A 232 -2.95 0.24 -6.64
CA ALA A 232 -1.79 0.28 -5.76
C ALA A 232 -0.50 -0.03 -6.52
N SER A 233 0.57 0.63 -6.10
CA SER A 233 1.88 0.53 -6.74
C SER A 233 3.00 0.26 -5.74
N VAL A 234 4.02 -0.46 -6.19
CA VAL A 234 5.30 -0.63 -5.49
C VAL A 234 6.43 -0.23 -6.42
N PRO A 235 7.45 0.51 -5.93
CA PRO A 235 8.56 0.93 -6.77
C PRO A 235 9.44 -0.25 -7.18
N LEU A 236 10.01 -0.16 -8.37
CA LEU A 236 11.00 -1.12 -8.82
C LEU A 236 12.31 -0.91 -8.06
N GLN A 237 12.73 -1.91 -7.29
CA GLN A 237 14.02 -1.90 -6.59
C GLN A 237 15.04 -2.63 -7.45
N LYS A 238 16.18 -1.98 -7.73
CA LYS A 238 17.35 -2.65 -8.31
C LYS A 238 18.42 -2.83 -7.25
N PRO A 239 18.99 -4.03 -7.09
CA PRO A 239 20.16 -4.20 -6.25
C PRO A 239 21.33 -3.42 -6.86
N THR A 240 22.00 -2.59 -6.05
CA THR A 240 23.18 -1.81 -6.45
C THR A 240 24.47 -2.36 -5.88
N SER A 241 24.42 -3.05 -4.74
CA SER A 241 25.55 -3.77 -4.13
C SER A 241 25.05 -4.81 -3.12
N SER A 242 25.96 -5.53 -2.45
CA SER A 242 25.61 -6.53 -1.42
C SER A 242 24.85 -5.94 -0.22
N THR A 243 24.91 -4.64 0.01
CA THR A 243 24.28 -3.97 1.17
C THR A 243 23.24 -2.91 0.81
N SER A 244 23.14 -2.45 -0.44
CA SER A 244 22.18 -1.42 -0.83
C SER A 244 21.29 -1.81 -2.02
N SER A 245 20.06 -1.29 -2.02
CA SER A 245 19.15 -1.31 -3.15
C SER A 245 18.86 0.13 -3.59
N SER A 246 18.85 0.39 -4.89
CA SER A 246 18.34 1.64 -5.45
C SER A 246 16.86 1.50 -5.75
N ILE A 247 16.06 2.39 -5.18
CA ILE A 247 14.64 2.53 -5.48
C ILE A 247 14.52 3.39 -6.75
N HIS A 248 13.97 2.83 -7.82
CA HIS A 248 13.65 3.60 -9.02
C HIS A 248 12.25 4.20 -8.91
N TYR A 249 12.15 5.45 -8.49
CA TYR A 249 10.87 6.14 -8.37
C TYR A 249 10.13 6.35 -9.71
N GLY A 250 10.84 6.29 -10.85
CA GLY A 250 10.27 6.41 -12.19
C GLY A 250 9.77 5.10 -12.81
N SER A 251 9.90 3.96 -12.12
CA SER A 251 9.39 2.67 -12.62
C SER A 251 8.74 1.91 -11.47
N ARG A 252 7.48 1.51 -11.65
CA ARG A 252 6.67 0.89 -10.60
C ARG A 252 5.98 -0.36 -11.16
N TYR A 253 5.69 -1.30 -10.28
CA TYR A 253 4.67 -2.30 -10.52
C TYR A 253 3.36 -1.74 -9.99
N SER A 254 2.29 -1.77 -10.78
CA SER A 254 0.93 -1.42 -10.37
C SER A 254 0.05 -2.66 -10.41
N LYS A 255 -0.97 -2.69 -9.56
CA LYS A 255 -1.99 -3.73 -9.52
C LYS A 255 -3.28 -3.19 -8.89
N LEU A 256 -4.41 -3.63 -9.44
CA LEU A 256 -5.74 -3.33 -8.91
C LEU A 256 -6.14 -4.37 -7.85
N PHE A 257 -6.88 -3.93 -6.84
CA PHE A 257 -7.43 -4.80 -5.78
C PHE A 257 -8.88 -4.42 -5.48
N TYR A 258 -9.77 -5.41 -5.46
CA TYR A 258 -11.17 -5.23 -5.09
C TYR A 258 -11.50 -5.92 -3.76
N ALA A 259 -12.25 -5.25 -2.90
CA ALA A 259 -12.90 -5.85 -1.73
C ALA A 259 -14.14 -5.07 -1.30
N HIS A 260 -15.03 -5.66 -0.50
CA HIS A 260 -16.23 -4.96 0.01
C HIS A 260 -15.93 -3.80 0.96
N THR A 261 -14.73 -3.73 1.54
CA THR A 261 -14.29 -2.67 2.44
C THR A 261 -12.92 -2.15 1.99
N TYR A 262 -12.65 -0.86 2.20
CA TYR A 262 -11.38 -0.24 1.86
C TYR A 262 -10.21 -0.97 2.52
N GLU A 263 -10.36 -1.32 3.80
CA GLU A 263 -9.37 -1.99 4.62
C GLU A 263 -8.97 -3.34 4.03
N ALA A 264 -9.95 -4.16 3.67
CA ALA A 264 -9.69 -5.45 3.03
C ALA A 264 -9.00 -5.31 1.68
N ALA A 265 -9.34 -4.28 0.89
CA ALA A 265 -8.67 -4.02 -0.39
C ALA A 265 -7.19 -3.64 -0.16
N VAL A 266 -6.91 -2.81 0.86
CA VAL A 266 -5.53 -2.45 1.24
C VAL A 266 -4.78 -3.64 1.82
N ASP A 267 -5.40 -4.49 2.64
CA ASP A 267 -4.76 -5.69 3.19
C ASP A 267 -4.35 -6.66 2.05
N LEU A 268 -5.17 -6.81 1.00
CA LEU A 268 -4.78 -7.56 -0.21
C LEU A 268 -3.57 -6.93 -0.92
N ALA A 269 -3.56 -5.59 -1.05
CA ALA A 269 -2.45 -4.87 -1.64
C ALA A 269 -1.16 -4.98 -0.82
N LEU A 270 -1.26 -5.03 0.51
CA LEU A 270 -0.14 -5.23 1.43
C LEU A 270 0.48 -6.62 1.29
N VAL A 271 -0.35 -7.67 1.19
CA VAL A 271 0.13 -9.04 0.92
C VAL A 271 0.94 -9.07 -0.38
N TRP A 272 0.39 -8.49 -1.45
CA TRP A 272 1.09 -8.40 -2.74
C TRP A 272 2.39 -7.58 -2.66
N ALA A 273 2.38 -6.45 -1.95
CA ALA A 273 3.57 -5.61 -1.79
C ALA A 273 4.69 -6.37 -1.06
N LYS A 274 4.33 -7.14 -0.03
CA LYS A 274 5.26 -8.01 0.70
C LYS A 274 5.84 -9.11 -0.19
N GLU A 275 4.99 -9.79 -0.97
CA GLU A 275 5.45 -10.79 -1.95
C GLU A 275 6.43 -10.18 -2.95
N LYS A 276 6.17 -8.95 -3.42
CA LYS A 276 7.09 -8.24 -4.32
C LYS A 276 8.41 -7.87 -3.65
N SER A 277 8.36 -7.43 -2.40
CA SER A 277 9.56 -7.15 -1.61
C SER A 277 10.40 -8.42 -1.42
N ASP A 278 9.77 -9.55 -1.09
CA ASP A 278 10.42 -10.85 -0.90
C ASP A 278 10.99 -11.40 -2.22
N GLU A 279 10.28 -11.25 -3.35
CA GLU A 279 10.76 -11.59 -4.69
C GLU A 279 12.02 -10.77 -5.06
N MET A 280 12.08 -9.50 -4.66
CA MET A 280 13.24 -8.64 -4.90
C MET A 280 14.41 -9.00 -3.97
N ARG A 281 14.14 -9.39 -2.72
CA ARG A 281 15.16 -9.84 -1.77
C ARG A 281 15.75 -11.20 -2.14
N SER A 282 14.95 -12.14 -2.63
CA SER A 282 15.45 -13.46 -3.07
C SER A 282 16.35 -13.37 -4.30
N LYS A 283 16.07 -12.43 -5.22
CA LYS A 283 16.96 -12.09 -6.34
C LYS A 283 18.31 -11.51 -5.93
N LYS A 284 18.47 -11.07 -4.67
CA LYS A 284 19.74 -10.61 -4.10
C LYS A 284 20.63 -11.77 -3.61
N ALA A 285 20.03 -12.92 -3.32
CA ALA A 285 20.70 -14.08 -2.71
C ALA A 285 21.14 -15.16 -3.72
N ALA A 286 20.69 -15.06 -4.98
CA ALA A 286 21.06 -15.93 -6.10
C ALA A 286 22.03 -15.21 -7.04
#